data_AF-A0A1J3JC30-F1
#
_entry.id   AF-A0A1J3JC30-F1
#
_cell.length_a   1.000
_cell.length_b   1.000
_cell.length_c   1.000
_cell.angle_alpha   90.00
_cell.angle_beta   90.00
_cell.angle_gamma   90.00
#
_symmetry.space_group_name_H-M   'P 1'
#
loop_
_entity.id
_entity.type
_entity.pdbx_description
1 polymer ?
#
loop_
_entity_poly.entity_id
_entity_poly.type
_entity_poly.pdbx_seq_one_letter_code
_entity_poly.pdbx_strand_id
1 'polypeptide(L)'
;LEAKDCRHRNTFKLIWGPPGTGKTKTTSVLLLNLLKMRCRTLTCAPTNIAVLEVASRVVSLVSESLLRFDGYGLGDIVLFGNKERMKIGEREDLSDVFLDYRVDELYRCFQATTGWRANANRMISLLSDPKKVYRESFVAHDEKRRPSFVEFVEERLSILRTDLHFQFSALCLHLPTAVLSFRVAEKMNLTSDLLRWMTVSDVVAKPKSFHGRLRYVVKDSGEEKDTRKQDCVKMLMSICESIELPDFIDKFGLKKLCLAFSCLLFCTASSSAKLHMSRPIQLLVIDEAAQLKECESAIPLQLPGLQHAILIGDEKQLPAMIQSKFASEADLGRSLFERLVFLGHKKQLLNMQYRMHPSISIFPNREFYGMKILDAPSVRVRSHERNFLPEKMYGPYSFINVAYGREQFGQGYSSKNVVEVSVVAEIV
;
A
#
# COMPACT_ATOMS: atom_id res chain seq x y z
N LEU A 1 -5.94 17.69 11.02
CA LEU A 1 -7.01 17.61 10.01
C LEU A 1 -7.35 19.01 9.50
N GLU A 2 -7.58 20.00 10.36
CA GLU A 2 -7.73 21.43 9.99
C GLU A 2 -6.58 22.01 9.15
N ALA A 3 -5.37 21.47 9.28
CA ALA A 3 -4.22 21.91 8.49
C ALA A 3 -4.42 21.73 6.97
N LYS A 4 -5.20 20.73 6.50
CA LYS A 4 -5.37 20.47 5.05
C LYS A 4 -5.89 21.70 4.29
N ASP A 5 -6.78 22.46 4.92
CA ASP A 5 -7.44 23.61 4.29
C ASP A 5 -6.73 24.95 4.61
N CYS A 6 -5.70 24.91 5.46
CA CYS A 6 -4.96 26.08 5.91
C CYS A 6 -3.76 26.38 5.00
N ARG A 7 -3.99 27.18 3.95
CA ARG A 7 -2.93 27.61 3.03
C ARG A 7 -2.10 28.79 3.53
N HIS A 8 -2.41 29.31 4.71
CA HIS A 8 -1.89 30.59 5.20
C HIS A 8 -0.53 30.45 5.90
N ARG A 9 -0.13 29.23 6.30
CA ARG A 9 1.10 29.01 7.05
C ARG A 9 1.64 27.59 6.92
N ASN A 10 2.93 27.48 6.58
CA ASN A 10 3.62 26.20 6.65
C ASN A 10 3.84 25.80 8.11
N THR A 11 3.56 24.54 8.47
CA THR A 11 3.67 24.10 9.88
C THR A 11 4.36 22.75 10.04
N PHE A 12 5.16 22.66 11.11
CA PHE A 12 5.69 21.42 11.65
C PHE A 12 4.85 20.99 12.86
N LYS A 13 4.50 19.70 12.92
CA LYS A 13 3.91 19.06 14.09
C LYS A 13 4.82 17.92 14.53
N LEU A 14 5.10 17.85 15.83
CA LEU A 14 5.94 16.83 16.42
C LEU A 14 5.07 15.89 17.27
N ILE A 15 5.09 14.59 16.97
CA ILE A 15 4.50 13.55 17.80
C ILE A 15 5.66 12.78 18.44
N TRP A 16 5.61 12.68 19.76
CA TRP A 16 6.69 12.17 20.58
C TRP A 16 6.21 11.02 21.47
N GLY A 17 7.02 10.00 21.67
CA GLY A 17 6.74 9.01 22.71
C GLY A 17 7.71 7.82 22.70
N PRO A 18 7.90 7.16 23.87
CA PRO A 18 8.78 5.98 23.99
C PRO A 18 8.37 4.80 23.11
N PRO A 19 9.21 3.75 23.03
CA PRO A 19 8.83 2.47 22.43
C PRO A 19 7.56 1.92 23.10
N GLY A 20 6.66 1.35 22.30
CA GLY A 20 5.42 0.76 22.83
C GLY A 20 4.27 1.73 23.10
N THR A 21 4.43 3.03 22.84
CA THR A 21 3.34 4.04 22.99
C THR A 21 2.41 4.16 21.80
N GLY A 22 2.61 3.33 20.78
CA GLY A 22 1.73 3.29 19.61
C GLY A 22 2.04 4.31 18.52
N LYS A 23 3.23 4.95 18.50
CA LYS A 23 3.67 5.90 17.44
C LYS A 23 3.24 5.49 16.03
N THR A 24 3.73 4.35 15.55
CA THR A 24 3.40 3.82 14.21
C THR A 24 1.91 3.52 14.05
N LYS A 25 1.19 3.07 15.10
CA LYS A 25 -0.27 2.86 15.02
C LYS A 25 -1.01 4.19 14.85
N THR A 26 -0.61 5.23 15.59
CA THR A 26 -1.10 6.60 15.43
C THR A 26 -0.82 7.11 14.03
N THR A 27 0.40 6.88 13.50
CA THR A 27 0.76 7.22 12.12
C THR A 27 -0.17 6.54 11.12
N SER A 28 -0.42 5.23 11.23
CA SER A 28 -1.31 4.51 10.30
C SER A 28 -2.76 5.00 10.35
N VAL A 29 -3.31 5.29 11.54
CA VAL A 29 -4.67 5.82 11.69
C VAL A 29 -4.76 7.24 11.14
N LEU A 30 -3.74 8.08 11.36
CA LEU A 30 -3.65 9.40 10.76
C LEU A 30 -3.67 9.31 9.23
N LEU A 31 -2.84 8.43 8.65
CA LEU A 31 -2.76 8.22 7.20
C LEU A 31 -4.07 7.70 6.60
N LEU A 32 -4.78 6.80 7.30
CA LEU A 32 -6.12 6.36 6.89
C LEU A 32 -7.09 7.55 6.78
N ASN A 33 -7.07 8.47 7.75
CA ASN A 33 -7.91 9.67 7.71
C ASN A 33 -7.49 10.62 6.58
N LEU A 34 -6.19 10.79 6.35
CA LEU A 34 -5.68 11.59 5.22
C LEU A 34 -6.07 11.01 3.87
N LEU A 35 -6.09 9.68 3.72
CA LEU A 35 -6.60 8.99 2.54
C LEU A 35 -8.10 9.26 2.33
N LYS A 36 -8.92 9.12 3.38
CA LYS A 36 -10.36 9.44 3.32
C LYS A 36 -10.60 10.90 2.91
N MET A 37 -9.74 11.81 3.34
CA MET A 37 -9.78 13.22 2.97
C MET A 37 -9.17 13.52 1.59
N ARG A 38 -8.63 12.53 0.87
CA ARG A 38 -7.90 12.74 -0.40
C ARG A 38 -6.75 13.73 -0.27
N CYS A 39 -6.06 13.73 0.86
CA CYS A 39 -4.88 14.56 1.08
C CYS A 39 -3.64 13.83 0.57
N ARG A 40 -3.01 14.38 -0.46
CA ARG A 40 -1.86 13.74 -1.10
C ARG A 40 -0.64 13.83 -0.17
N THR A 41 -0.26 12.68 0.38
CA THR A 41 0.65 12.56 1.51
C THR A 41 1.83 11.67 1.14
N LEU A 42 3.04 12.15 1.42
CA LEU A 42 4.24 11.34 1.42
C LEU A 42 4.55 10.89 2.85
N THR A 43 4.77 9.60 3.03
CA THR A 43 5.25 9.00 4.27
C THR A 43 6.66 8.48 4.07
N CYS A 44 7.58 8.94 4.90
CA CYS A 44 8.97 8.53 4.90
C CYS A 44 9.36 7.89 6.24
N ALA A 45 10.40 7.07 6.20
CA ALA A 45 11.09 6.56 7.38
C ALA A 45 12.59 6.37 7.09
N PRO A 46 13.45 6.21 8.11
CA PRO A 46 14.90 6.04 7.95
C PRO A 46 15.27 4.72 7.28
N THR A 47 14.54 3.64 7.54
CA THR A 47 14.87 2.29 7.09
C THR A 47 13.73 1.65 6.29
N ASN A 48 14.07 0.66 5.46
CA ASN A 48 13.06 -0.12 4.73
C ASN A 48 12.07 -0.78 5.70
N ILE A 49 12.56 -1.37 6.80
CA ILE A 49 11.70 -2.04 7.79
C ILE A 49 10.67 -1.06 8.37
N ALA A 50 11.09 0.15 8.75
CA ALA A 50 10.18 1.15 9.29
C ALA A 50 9.11 1.58 8.27
N VAL A 51 9.49 1.81 7.01
CA VAL A 51 8.53 2.15 5.94
C VAL A 51 7.53 1.02 5.70
N LEU A 52 8.01 -0.22 5.63
CA LEU A 52 7.19 -1.42 5.39
C LEU A 52 6.20 -1.66 6.53
N GLU A 53 6.62 -1.42 7.78
CA GLU A 53 5.75 -1.55 8.95
C GLU A 53 4.59 -0.55 8.92
N VAL A 54 4.86 0.72 8.59
CA VAL A 54 3.79 1.72 8.46
C VAL A 54 2.87 1.38 7.29
N ALA A 55 3.44 1.03 6.12
CA ALA A 55 2.68 0.70 4.93
C ALA A 55 1.75 -0.51 5.17
N SER A 56 2.27 -1.59 5.76
CA SER A 56 1.52 -2.82 6.04
C SER A 56 0.32 -2.54 6.94
N ARG A 57 0.51 -1.76 8.01
CA ARG A 57 -0.59 -1.35 8.90
C ARG A 57 -1.64 -0.49 8.19
N VAL A 58 -1.24 0.41 7.30
CA VAL A 58 -2.18 1.22 6.52
C VAL A 58 -2.96 0.33 5.56
N VAL A 59 -2.30 -0.59 4.86
CA VAL A 59 -2.95 -1.54 3.95
C VAL A 59 -3.95 -2.40 4.70
N SER A 60 -3.58 -3.00 5.83
CA SER A 60 -4.51 -3.77 6.68
C SER A 60 -5.73 -2.95 7.09
N LEU A 61 -5.53 -1.71 7.58
CA LEU A 61 -6.65 -0.83 7.95
C LEU A 61 -7.56 -0.48 6.76
N VAL A 62 -6.99 -0.29 5.57
CA VAL A 62 -7.75 0.02 4.35
C VAL A 62 -8.52 -1.21 3.88
N SER A 63 -7.90 -2.39 3.91
CA SER A 63 -8.53 -3.68 3.60
C SER A 63 -9.72 -3.98 4.51
N GLU A 64 -9.62 -3.65 5.80
CA GLU A 64 -10.71 -3.88 6.76
C GLU A 64 -11.84 -2.86 6.67
N SER A 65 -11.58 -1.63 6.19
CA SER A 65 -12.53 -0.50 6.38
C SER A 65 -12.99 0.23 5.12
N LEU A 66 -12.29 0.07 3.98
CA LEU A 66 -12.50 0.92 2.81
C LEU A 66 -12.55 0.18 1.47
N LEU A 67 -12.00 -1.03 1.37
CA LEU A 67 -12.00 -1.74 0.10
C LEU A 67 -13.42 -2.17 -0.30
N ARG A 68 -13.69 -2.05 -1.60
CA ARG A 68 -14.92 -2.50 -2.25
C ARG A 68 -14.53 -3.40 -3.42
N PHE A 69 -15.35 -4.40 -3.72
CA PHE A 69 -15.09 -5.37 -4.81
C PHE A 69 -13.67 -5.98 -4.67
N ASP A 70 -13.04 -6.35 -5.81
CA ASP A 70 -11.66 -6.85 -5.95
C ASP A 70 -10.57 -5.83 -5.54
N GLY A 71 -10.68 -5.20 -4.37
CA GLY A 71 -9.68 -4.29 -3.82
C GLY A 71 -9.67 -2.87 -4.42
N TYR A 72 -10.78 -2.42 -5.00
CA TYR A 72 -10.90 -1.05 -5.51
C TYR A 72 -10.61 -0.02 -4.42
N GLY A 73 -9.70 0.91 -4.72
CA GLY A 73 -9.19 1.92 -3.78
C GLY A 73 -7.72 1.69 -3.40
N LEU A 74 -7.20 0.47 -3.51
CA LEU A 74 -5.81 0.16 -3.18
C LEU A 74 -4.81 0.86 -4.13
N GLY A 75 -5.23 1.17 -5.35
CA GLY A 75 -4.51 2.02 -6.30
C GLY A 75 -4.12 3.41 -5.79
N ASP A 76 -4.79 3.92 -4.75
CA ASP A 76 -4.45 5.21 -4.13
C ASP A 76 -3.23 5.12 -3.18
N ILE A 77 -2.73 3.92 -2.90
CA ILE A 77 -1.59 3.66 -2.01
C ILE A 77 -0.43 3.16 -2.85
N VAL A 78 0.75 3.78 -2.76
CA VAL A 78 1.96 3.33 -3.46
C VAL A 78 3.13 3.23 -2.48
N LEU A 79 3.74 2.06 -2.44
CA LEU A 79 5.04 1.81 -1.83
C LEU A 79 6.10 1.70 -2.93
N PHE A 80 7.21 2.41 -2.80
CA PHE A 80 8.29 2.31 -3.76
C PHE A 80 9.68 2.37 -3.11
N GLY A 81 10.64 1.69 -3.73
CA GLY A 81 11.99 1.56 -3.23
C GLY A 81 12.78 0.54 -4.04
N ASN A 82 13.79 -0.07 -3.43
CA ASN A 82 14.51 -1.19 -4.04
C ASN A 82 13.88 -2.51 -3.60
N LYS A 83 13.36 -3.29 -4.56
CA LYS A 83 12.62 -4.54 -4.34
C LYS A 83 13.38 -5.55 -3.46
N GLU A 84 14.66 -5.76 -3.76
CA GLU A 84 15.53 -6.73 -3.06
C GLU A 84 15.79 -6.30 -1.61
N ARG A 85 16.20 -5.05 -1.41
CA ARG A 85 16.49 -4.50 -0.06
C ARG A 85 15.24 -4.39 0.81
N MET A 86 14.05 -4.28 0.20
CA MET A 86 12.76 -4.28 0.89
C MET A 86 12.17 -5.69 1.05
N LYS A 87 12.79 -6.72 0.45
CA LYS A 87 12.32 -8.11 0.48
C LYS A 87 10.84 -8.27 0.13
N ILE A 88 10.37 -7.53 -0.88
CA ILE A 88 8.95 -7.52 -1.26
C ILE A 88 8.47 -8.92 -1.70
N GLY A 89 9.36 -9.76 -2.24
CA GLY A 89 9.00 -11.14 -2.59
C GLY A 89 8.58 -12.01 -1.40
N GLU A 90 8.92 -11.62 -0.17
CA GLU A 90 8.52 -12.32 1.07
C GLU A 90 7.28 -11.66 1.73
N ARG A 91 6.67 -10.65 1.08
CA ARG A 91 5.66 -9.76 1.66
C ARG A 91 4.41 -9.69 0.79
N GLU A 92 3.62 -10.76 0.81
CA GLU A 92 2.34 -10.84 0.09
C GLU A 92 1.38 -9.70 0.47
N ASP A 93 1.42 -9.25 1.73
CA ASP A 93 0.60 -8.15 2.26
C ASP A 93 0.87 -6.79 1.59
N LEU A 94 1.99 -6.64 0.87
CA LEU A 94 2.42 -5.38 0.28
C LEU A 94 2.63 -5.43 -1.24
N SER A 95 2.50 -6.60 -1.87
CA SER A 95 2.74 -6.78 -3.31
C SER A 95 1.89 -5.83 -4.16
N ASP A 96 0.58 -5.76 -3.90
CA ASP A 96 -0.36 -4.95 -4.71
C ASP A 96 -0.16 -3.43 -4.59
N VAL A 97 0.49 -2.99 -3.51
CA VAL A 97 0.86 -1.58 -3.31
C VAL A 97 2.29 -1.27 -3.73
N PHE A 98 3.11 -2.29 -4.02
CA PHE A 98 4.47 -2.07 -4.49
C PHE A 98 4.48 -1.62 -5.95
N LEU A 99 5.10 -0.48 -6.21
CA LEU A 99 5.03 0.23 -7.49
C LEU A 99 5.44 -0.62 -8.68
N ASP A 100 6.54 -1.39 -8.57
CA ASP A 100 7.04 -2.13 -9.73
C ASP A 100 6.15 -3.35 -10.04
N TYR A 101 5.62 -4.04 -9.01
CA TYR A 101 4.64 -5.11 -9.21
C TYR A 101 3.36 -4.58 -9.86
N ARG A 102 2.85 -3.47 -9.32
CA ARG A 102 1.69 -2.76 -9.88
C ARG A 102 1.87 -2.38 -11.35
N VAL A 103 3.04 -1.86 -11.71
CA VAL A 103 3.36 -1.48 -13.09
C VAL A 103 3.37 -2.70 -14.00
N ASP A 104 3.88 -3.84 -13.54
CA ASP A 104 3.88 -5.09 -14.31
C ASP A 104 2.46 -5.59 -14.58
N GLU A 105 1.57 -5.57 -13.58
CA GLU A 105 0.18 -5.98 -13.74
C GLU A 105 -0.60 -5.02 -14.67
N LEU A 106 -0.44 -3.71 -14.50
CA LEU A 106 -1.05 -2.72 -15.39
C LEU A 106 -0.50 -2.81 -16.82
N TYR A 107 0.79 -3.09 -17.00
CA TYR A 107 1.40 -3.19 -18.33
C TYR A 107 0.75 -4.29 -19.18
N ARG A 108 0.35 -5.41 -18.56
CA ARG A 108 -0.43 -6.47 -19.26
C ARG A 108 -1.80 -5.98 -19.72
N CYS A 109 -2.37 -4.99 -19.05
CA CYS A 109 -3.67 -4.41 -19.41
C CYS A 109 -3.58 -3.36 -20.52
N PHE A 110 -2.44 -2.68 -20.69
CA PHE A 110 -2.23 -1.62 -21.68
C PHE A 110 -1.35 -2.06 -22.86
N GLN A 111 -1.51 -3.30 -23.32
CA GLN A 111 -0.88 -3.77 -24.57
C GLN A 111 -1.74 -3.39 -25.77
N ALA A 112 -1.12 -2.91 -26.86
CA ALA A 112 -1.85 -2.37 -28.02
C ALA A 112 -2.84 -3.37 -28.65
N THR A 113 -2.50 -4.66 -28.68
CA THR A 113 -3.31 -5.69 -29.37
C THR A 113 -4.02 -6.65 -28.42
N THR A 114 -3.57 -6.77 -27.17
CA THR A 114 -4.07 -7.74 -26.17
C THR A 114 -4.54 -7.06 -24.90
N GLY A 115 -4.45 -5.73 -24.81
CA GLY A 115 -4.91 -4.96 -23.67
C GLY A 115 -6.42 -4.87 -23.54
N TRP A 116 -6.87 -4.29 -22.43
CA TRP A 116 -8.27 -4.26 -22.03
C TRP A 116 -9.17 -3.64 -23.08
N ARG A 117 -8.76 -2.53 -23.71
CA ARG A 117 -9.58 -1.84 -24.71
C ARG A 117 -9.66 -2.65 -26.01
N ALA A 118 -8.55 -3.24 -26.44
CA ALA A 118 -8.53 -4.11 -27.62
C ALA A 118 -9.42 -5.33 -27.43
N ASN A 119 -9.35 -5.98 -26.27
CA ASN A 119 -10.19 -7.12 -25.93
C ASN A 119 -11.66 -6.73 -25.72
N ALA A 120 -11.95 -5.57 -25.16
CA ALA A 120 -13.31 -5.06 -25.03
C ALA A 120 -13.94 -4.83 -26.41
N ASN A 121 -13.20 -4.23 -27.35
CA ASN A 121 -13.66 -4.01 -28.72
C ASN A 121 -13.85 -5.34 -29.49
N ARG A 122 -13.00 -6.34 -29.27
CA ARG A 122 -13.18 -7.69 -29.82
C ARG A 122 -14.41 -8.37 -29.25
N MET A 123 -14.64 -8.26 -27.94
CA MET A 123 -15.84 -8.79 -27.29
C MET A 123 -17.09 -8.11 -27.84
N ILE A 124 -17.09 -6.77 -27.94
CA ILE A 124 -18.17 -6.01 -28.57
C ILE A 124 -18.43 -6.53 -29.99
N SER A 125 -17.40 -6.71 -30.80
CA SER A 125 -17.54 -7.19 -32.19
C SER A 125 -18.11 -8.62 -32.25
N LEU A 126 -17.62 -9.52 -31.39
CA LEU A 126 -18.08 -10.91 -31.28
C LEU A 126 -19.55 -10.96 -30.86
N LEU A 127 -19.95 -10.12 -29.90
CA LEU A 127 -21.34 -10.04 -29.48
C LEU A 127 -22.18 -9.41 -30.60
N SER A 128 -21.84 -8.24 -31.11
CA SER A 128 -22.67 -7.54 -32.11
C SER A 128 -22.88 -8.32 -33.41
N ASP A 129 -21.82 -8.89 -34.00
CA ASP A 129 -21.93 -9.67 -35.25
C ASP A 129 -20.93 -10.85 -35.28
N PRO A 130 -21.23 -11.96 -34.58
CA PRO A 130 -20.32 -13.10 -34.52
C PRO A 130 -20.07 -13.73 -35.90
N LYS A 131 -21.04 -13.66 -36.83
CA LYS A 131 -20.92 -14.23 -38.19
C LYS A 131 -19.93 -13.45 -39.05
N LYS A 132 -19.91 -12.11 -38.93
CA LYS A 132 -18.90 -11.30 -39.58
C LYS A 132 -17.51 -11.63 -39.04
N VAL A 133 -17.34 -11.65 -37.71
CA VAL A 133 -16.06 -12.01 -37.08
C VAL A 133 -15.58 -13.40 -37.49
N TYR A 134 -16.48 -14.39 -37.59
CA TYR A 134 -16.16 -15.74 -38.07
C TYR A 134 -15.71 -15.75 -39.53
N ARG A 135 -16.33 -14.95 -40.42
CA ARG A 135 -15.93 -14.89 -41.84
C ARG A 135 -14.57 -14.20 -42.02
N GLU A 136 -14.32 -13.12 -41.27
CA GLU A 136 -13.07 -12.36 -41.35
C GLU A 136 -11.87 -13.08 -40.73
N SER A 137 -12.12 -14.03 -39.82
CA SER A 137 -11.05 -14.79 -39.16
C SER A 137 -10.36 -15.83 -40.05
N PHE A 138 -10.95 -16.21 -41.18
CA PHE A 138 -10.38 -17.18 -42.11
C PHE A 138 -10.18 -16.54 -43.49
N VAL A 139 -8.93 -16.28 -43.85
CA VAL A 139 -8.56 -15.94 -45.24
C VAL A 139 -8.67 -17.21 -46.08
N ALA A 140 -9.08 -17.08 -47.34
CA ALA A 140 -9.58 -18.14 -48.23
C ALA A 140 -8.64 -19.33 -48.53
N HIS A 141 -7.52 -19.54 -47.84
CA HIS A 141 -6.49 -20.54 -48.18
C HIS A 141 -6.15 -21.53 -47.04
N ASP A 142 -6.89 -21.54 -45.93
CA ASP A 142 -6.65 -22.47 -44.82
C ASP A 142 -7.90 -23.30 -44.46
N GLU A 143 -8.27 -24.23 -45.34
CA GLU A 143 -9.50 -25.02 -45.22
C GLU A 143 -9.33 -26.31 -44.40
N LYS A 144 -8.11 -26.74 -44.09
CA LYS A 144 -7.88 -28.10 -43.54
C LYS A 144 -8.18 -28.24 -42.03
N ARG A 145 -8.43 -27.15 -41.30
CA ARG A 145 -8.71 -27.16 -39.84
C ARG A 145 -9.67 -26.07 -39.37
N ARG A 146 -10.71 -25.74 -40.15
CA ARG A 146 -11.67 -24.70 -39.77
C ARG A 146 -12.65 -25.20 -38.70
N PRO A 147 -12.69 -24.63 -37.48
CA PRO A 147 -13.68 -24.99 -36.47
C PRO A 147 -15.09 -24.62 -36.95
N SER A 148 -16.10 -25.33 -36.44
CA SER A 148 -17.49 -24.95 -36.66
C SER A 148 -17.77 -23.55 -36.09
N PHE A 149 -18.81 -22.88 -36.59
CA PHE A 149 -19.18 -21.55 -36.10
C PHE A 149 -19.41 -21.51 -34.58
N VAL A 150 -20.03 -22.55 -34.03
CA VAL A 150 -20.32 -22.67 -32.60
C VAL A 150 -19.04 -22.85 -31.81
N GLU A 151 -18.17 -23.78 -32.21
CA GLU A 151 -16.86 -24.01 -31.57
C GLU A 151 -16.00 -22.74 -31.60
N PHE A 152 -15.98 -22.02 -32.72
CA PHE A 152 -15.28 -20.75 -32.84
C PHE A 152 -15.79 -19.70 -31.85
N VAL A 153 -17.11 -19.52 -31.75
CA VAL A 153 -17.71 -18.56 -30.81
C VAL A 153 -17.42 -18.97 -29.37
N GLU A 154 -17.50 -20.26 -29.06
CA GLU A 154 -17.21 -20.81 -27.74
C GLU A 154 -15.77 -20.52 -27.30
N GLU A 155 -14.79 -20.86 -28.15
CA GLU A 155 -13.38 -20.64 -27.89
C GLU A 155 -13.08 -19.14 -27.70
N ARG A 156 -13.55 -18.29 -28.62
CA ARG A 156 -13.31 -16.84 -28.57
C ARG A 156 -13.98 -16.18 -27.38
N LEU A 157 -15.22 -16.55 -27.07
CA LEU A 157 -15.94 -16.05 -25.90
C LEU A 157 -15.21 -16.44 -24.62
N SER A 158 -14.73 -17.68 -24.53
CA SER A 158 -13.97 -18.18 -23.37
C SER A 158 -12.68 -17.39 -23.13
N ILE A 159 -11.87 -17.20 -24.17
CA ILE A 159 -10.60 -16.45 -24.10
C ILE A 159 -10.87 -14.99 -23.71
N LEU A 160 -11.73 -14.29 -24.45
CA LEU A 160 -11.99 -12.88 -24.21
C LEU A 160 -12.63 -12.62 -22.84
N ARG A 161 -13.49 -13.52 -22.37
CA ARG A 161 -14.07 -13.45 -21.02
C ARG A 161 -12.98 -13.56 -19.95
N THR A 162 -12.07 -14.51 -20.10
CA THR A 162 -10.99 -14.73 -19.13
C THR A 162 -10.05 -13.53 -19.09
N ASP A 163 -9.63 -13.04 -20.26
CA ASP A 163 -8.76 -11.88 -20.38
C ASP A 163 -9.41 -10.62 -19.80
N LEU A 164 -10.66 -10.34 -20.17
CA LEU A 164 -11.38 -9.15 -19.69
C LEU A 164 -11.62 -9.20 -18.19
N HIS A 165 -11.94 -10.37 -17.63
CA HIS A 165 -12.08 -10.52 -16.18
C HIS A 165 -10.77 -10.14 -15.47
N PHE A 166 -9.65 -10.74 -15.87
CA PHE A 166 -8.34 -10.40 -15.30
C PHE A 166 -8.02 -8.90 -15.47
N GLN A 167 -8.21 -8.36 -16.67
CA GLN A 167 -7.89 -6.96 -16.98
C GLN A 167 -8.75 -5.98 -16.18
N PHE A 168 -10.05 -6.24 -16.03
CA PHE A 168 -10.94 -5.39 -15.24
C PHE A 168 -10.60 -5.45 -13.75
N SER A 169 -10.36 -6.64 -13.19
CA SER A 169 -9.92 -6.76 -11.79
C SER A 169 -8.58 -6.05 -11.57
N ALA A 170 -7.60 -6.23 -12.46
CA ALA A 170 -6.30 -5.57 -12.37
C ALA A 170 -6.41 -4.03 -12.47
N LEU A 171 -7.23 -3.50 -13.39
CA LEU A 171 -7.47 -2.05 -13.49
C LEU A 171 -8.14 -1.51 -12.22
N CYS A 172 -9.15 -2.19 -11.69
CA CYS A 172 -9.84 -1.81 -10.46
C CYS A 172 -8.92 -1.79 -9.24
N LEU A 173 -8.05 -2.79 -9.11
CA LEU A 173 -7.13 -2.94 -7.99
C LEU A 173 -5.99 -1.91 -8.04
N HIS A 174 -5.41 -1.70 -9.23
CA HIS A 174 -4.12 -1.03 -9.37
C HIS A 174 -4.20 0.42 -9.87
N LEU A 175 -5.24 0.83 -10.59
CA LEU A 175 -5.36 2.23 -11.01
C LEU A 175 -5.77 3.11 -9.83
N PRO A 176 -5.13 4.30 -9.67
CA PRO A 176 -5.60 5.29 -8.71
C PRO A 176 -7.04 5.69 -9.01
N THR A 177 -7.82 5.94 -7.96
CA THR A 177 -9.25 6.24 -8.12
C THR A 177 -9.50 7.65 -8.69
N ALA A 178 -8.47 8.49 -8.70
CA ALA A 178 -8.45 9.75 -9.46
C ALA A 178 -8.40 9.54 -10.98
N VAL A 179 -8.02 8.33 -11.43
CA VAL A 179 -7.94 7.94 -12.85
C VAL A 179 -9.11 7.01 -13.22
N LEU A 180 -9.44 6.05 -12.35
CA LEU A 180 -10.58 5.15 -12.53
C LEU A 180 -11.67 5.45 -11.49
N SER A 181 -12.76 6.07 -11.91
CA SER A 181 -13.84 6.43 -10.99
C SER A 181 -14.62 5.20 -10.49
N PHE A 182 -15.26 5.33 -9.32
CA PHE A 182 -16.04 4.25 -8.70
C PHE A 182 -17.15 3.74 -9.62
N ARG A 183 -17.82 4.64 -10.35
CA ARG A 183 -18.89 4.28 -11.31
C ARG A 183 -18.37 3.43 -12.46
N VAL A 184 -17.12 3.65 -12.90
CA VAL A 184 -16.52 2.86 -13.98
C VAL A 184 -16.08 1.50 -13.45
N ALA A 185 -15.47 1.45 -12.26
CA ALA A 185 -15.12 0.20 -11.60
C ALA A 185 -16.34 -0.69 -11.33
N GLU A 186 -17.46 -0.10 -10.89
CA GLU A 186 -18.73 -0.81 -10.70
C GLU A 186 -19.26 -1.39 -12.03
N LYS A 187 -19.22 -0.62 -13.12
CA LYS A 187 -19.56 -1.12 -14.46
C LYS A 187 -18.65 -2.27 -14.89
N MET A 188 -17.34 -2.19 -14.63
CA MET A 188 -16.40 -3.27 -14.92
C MET A 188 -16.78 -4.55 -14.19
N ASN A 189 -17.05 -4.46 -12.89
CA ASN A 189 -17.46 -5.61 -12.08
C ASN A 189 -18.76 -6.25 -12.60
N LEU A 190 -19.80 -5.43 -12.82
CA LEU A 190 -21.08 -5.90 -13.36
C LEU A 190 -20.93 -6.51 -14.77
N THR A 191 -20.03 -5.96 -15.60
CA THR A 191 -19.77 -6.49 -16.93
C THR A 191 -19.07 -7.86 -16.86
N SER A 192 -18.11 -8.03 -15.96
CA SER A 192 -17.48 -9.32 -15.68
C SER A 192 -18.50 -10.37 -15.24
N ASP A 193 -19.44 -10.00 -14.37
CA ASP A 193 -20.53 -10.90 -13.96
C ASP A 193 -21.45 -11.27 -15.14
N LEU A 194 -21.85 -10.30 -15.98
CA LEU A 194 -22.65 -10.58 -17.17
C LEU A 194 -21.93 -11.53 -18.14
N LEU A 195 -20.64 -11.31 -18.39
CA LEU A 195 -19.84 -12.17 -19.26
C LEU A 195 -19.70 -13.58 -18.68
N ARG A 196 -19.53 -13.70 -17.36
CA ARG A 196 -19.44 -15.00 -16.68
C ARG A 196 -20.65 -15.89 -16.96
N TRP A 197 -21.86 -15.32 -16.92
CA TRP A 197 -23.11 -16.05 -17.14
C TRP A 197 -23.53 -16.17 -18.60
N MET A 198 -22.77 -15.56 -19.54
CA MET A 198 -23.09 -15.60 -20.96
C MET A 198 -22.74 -16.95 -21.58
N THR A 199 -23.72 -17.54 -22.28
CA THR A 199 -23.56 -18.81 -22.99
C THR A 199 -23.40 -18.57 -24.49
N VAL A 200 -22.85 -19.57 -25.19
CA VAL A 200 -22.72 -19.53 -26.66
C VAL A 200 -24.08 -19.37 -27.35
N SER A 201 -25.12 -20.00 -26.79
CA SER A 201 -26.50 -19.85 -27.27
C SER A 201 -26.99 -18.41 -27.22
N ASP A 202 -26.60 -17.64 -26.20
CA ASP A 202 -26.97 -16.22 -26.07
C ASP A 202 -26.30 -15.37 -27.15
N VAL A 203 -25.09 -15.74 -27.59
CA VAL A 203 -24.34 -15.03 -28.63
C VAL A 203 -24.85 -15.36 -30.03
N VAL A 204 -25.16 -16.63 -30.28
CA VAL A 204 -25.54 -17.18 -31.60
C VAL A 204 -27.02 -16.99 -31.94
N ALA A 205 -27.89 -16.77 -30.95
CA ALA A 205 -29.33 -16.56 -31.17
C ALA A 205 -29.61 -15.41 -32.16
N LYS A 206 -30.63 -15.60 -33.02
CA LYS A 206 -31.10 -14.55 -33.94
C LYS A 206 -31.80 -13.45 -33.12
N PRO A 207 -31.57 -12.16 -33.44
CA PRO A 207 -32.27 -11.07 -32.78
C PRO A 207 -33.77 -11.21 -33.01
N LYS A 208 -34.56 -11.18 -31.92
CA LYS A 208 -36.01 -11.02 -32.05
C LYS A 208 -36.30 -9.52 -32.09
N SER A 209 -37.15 -9.07 -33.01
CA SER A 209 -37.56 -7.66 -33.10
C SER A 209 -38.11 -7.18 -31.75
N PHE A 210 -37.48 -6.20 -31.10
CA PHE A 210 -37.92 -5.70 -29.80
C PHE A 210 -38.41 -4.25 -29.88
N HIS A 211 -39.61 -4.01 -29.34
CA HIS A 211 -40.20 -2.72 -29.03
C HIS A 211 -40.14 -2.50 -27.52
N GLY A 212 -39.33 -1.55 -27.04
CA GLY A 212 -39.67 -0.75 -25.85
C GLY A 212 -39.05 -1.11 -24.48
N ARG A 213 -38.35 -0.10 -23.93
CA ARG A 213 -38.06 0.29 -22.53
C ARG A 213 -37.44 -0.70 -21.52
N LEU A 214 -36.34 -0.22 -20.92
CA LEU A 214 -35.66 -0.75 -19.74
C LEU A 214 -36.62 -1.04 -18.57
N ARG A 215 -36.43 -2.19 -17.91
CA ARG A 215 -36.77 -2.40 -16.49
C ARG A 215 -35.58 -3.01 -15.76
N TYR A 216 -35.15 -2.36 -14.69
CA TYR A 216 -34.29 -2.96 -13.69
C TYR A 216 -35.16 -3.81 -12.74
N VAL A 217 -34.82 -5.11 -12.70
CA VAL A 217 -35.16 -6.14 -11.68
C VAL A 217 -36.65 -6.53 -11.53
N VAL A 218 -36.97 -7.78 -11.89
CA VAL A 218 -37.38 -8.91 -11.02
C VAL A 218 -37.73 -10.10 -11.94
N LYS A 219 -37.30 -11.29 -11.53
CA LYS A 219 -37.57 -12.63 -12.08
C LYS A 219 -38.86 -12.71 -12.94
N ASP A 220 -38.71 -12.89 -14.25
CA ASP A 220 -39.70 -13.63 -15.03
C ASP A 220 -39.06 -14.33 -16.25
N SER A 221 -39.37 -15.62 -16.39
CA SER A 221 -38.54 -16.63 -17.04
C SER A 221 -38.84 -16.84 -18.53
N GLY A 222 -38.80 -15.78 -19.35
CA GLY A 222 -39.14 -15.89 -20.78
C GLY A 222 -38.37 -15.04 -21.79
N GLU A 223 -37.89 -13.85 -21.41
CA GLU A 223 -37.37 -12.83 -22.35
C GLU A 223 -35.87 -12.49 -22.19
N GLU A 224 -35.15 -13.15 -21.28
CA GLU A 224 -33.81 -12.74 -20.81
C GLU A 224 -32.63 -12.89 -21.80
N LYS A 225 -32.74 -13.67 -22.87
CA LYS A 225 -31.53 -14.08 -23.65
C LYS A 225 -30.98 -12.99 -24.58
N ASP A 226 -31.85 -12.22 -25.24
CA ASP A 226 -31.45 -11.17 -26.20
C ASP A 226 -30.99 -9.88 -25.46
N THR A 227 -31.60 -9.60 -24.29
CA THR A 227 -31.29 -8.41 -23.48
C THR A 227 -29.90 -8.46 -22.87
N ARG A 228 -29.47 -9.62 -22.32
CA ARG A 228 -28.14 -9.78 -21.69
C ARG A 228 -26.98 -9.42 -22.62
N LYS A 229 -27.05 -9.85 -23.88
CA LYS A 229 -26.06 -9.57 -24.90
C LYS A 229 -25.99 -8.08 -25.22
N GLN A 230 -27.15 -7.45 -25.45
CA GLN A 230 -27.24 -6.03 -25.75
C GLN A 230 -26.78 -5.16 -24.59
N ASP A 231 -27.13 -5.53 -23.35
CA ASP A 231 -26.73 -4.82 -22.15
C ASP A 231 -25.21 -4.93 -21.93
N CYS A 232 -24.62 -6.11 -22.14
CA CYS A 232 -23.17 -6.29 -22.08
C CYS A 232 -22.44 -5.41 -23.11
N VAL A 233 -22.91 -5.35 -24.36
CA VAL A 233 -22.33 -4.47 -25.40
C VAL A 233 -22.40 -3.00 -24.99
N LYS A 234 -23.56 -2.54 -24.49
CA LYS A 234 -23.72 -1.16 -24.02
C LYS A 234 -22.79 -0.84 -22.85
N MET A 235 -22.63 -1.76 -21.91
CA MET A 235 -21.73 -1.58 -20.77
C MET A 235 -20.27 -1.52 -21.21
N LEU A 236 -19.82 -2.43 -22.09
CA LEU A 236 -18.47 -2.41 -22.64
C LEU A 236 -18.17 -1.11 -23.40
N MET A 237 -19.08 -0.65 -24.26
CA MET A 237 -18.94 0.63 -24.96
C MET A 237 -18.84 1.80 -23.96
N SER A 238 -19.72 1.83 -22.97
CA SER A 238 -19.70 2.87 -21.95
C SER A 238 -18.42 2.87 -21.10
N ILE A 239 -17.85 1.69 -20.80
CA ILE A 239 -16.55 1.58 -20.10
C ILE A 239 -15.44 2.16 -20.99
N CYS A 240 -15.38 1.78 -22.27
CA CYS A 240 -14.41 2.29 -23.23
C CYS A 240 -14.47 3.83 -23.32
N GLU A 241 -15.66 4.41 -23.40
CA GLU A 241 -15.84 5.87 -23.48
C GLU A 241 -15.47 6.59 -22.18
N SER A 242 -15.57 5.93 -21.02
CA SER A 242 -15.36 6.57 -19.71
C SER A 242 -13.89 6.66 -19.28
N ILE A 243 -12.98 5.94 -19.94
CA ILE A 243 -11.55 5.90 -19.58
C ILE A 243 -10.74 6.66 -20.63
N GLU A 244 -10.17 7.80 -20.25
CA GLU A 244 -9.38 8.70 -21.12
C GLU A 244 -7.91 8.28 -21.29
N LEU A 245 -7.54 7.08 -20.83
CA LEU A 245 -6.18 6.57 -21.00
C LEU A 245 -5.95 6.02 -22.40
N PRO A 246 -4.74 6.18 -22.97
CA PRO A 246 -4.41 5.63 -24.27
C PRO A 246 -4.38 4.10 -24.22
N ASP A 247 -4.51 3.48 -25.39
CA ASP A 247 -4.60 2.01 -25.53
C ASP A 247 -3.29 1.32 -25.16
N PHE A 248 -2.18 2.00 -25.37
CA PHE A 248 -0.85 1.58 -25.00
C PHE A 248 -0.21 2.56 -24.03
N ILE A 249 0.33 2.03 -22.94
CA ILE A 249 1.17 2.76 -21.98
C ILE A 249 2.36 1.86 -21.65
N ASP A 250 3.56 2.37 -21.85
CA ASP A 250 4.77 1.67 -21.46
C ASP A 250 4.95 1.66 -19.92
N LYS A 251 5.88 0.83 -19.43
CA LYS A 251 6.13 0.73 -17.98
C LYS A 251 6.54 2.06 -17.35
N PHE A 252 7.25 2.91 -18.08
CA PHE A 252 7.67 4.22 -17.59
C PHE A 252 6.48 5.17 -17.41
N GLY A 253 5.58 5.24 -18.40
CA GLY A 253 4.34 5.99 -18.34
C GLY A 253 3.43 5.53 -17.21
N LEU A 254 3.30 4.21 -17.02
CA LEU A 254 2.54 3.64 -15.89
C LEU A 254 3.14 4.01 -14.54
N LYS A 255 4.47 3.96 -14.41
CA LYS A 255 5.17 4.38 -13.19
C LYS A 255 4.89 5.84 -12.86
N LYS A 256 4.95 6.73 -13.87
CA LYS A 256 4.65 8.16 -13.72
C LYS A 256 3.17 8.39 -13.36
N LEU A 257 2.26 7.65 -13.98
CA LEU A 257 0.82 7.71 -13.69
C LEU A 257 0.55 7.32 -12.23
N CYS A 258 1.02 6.16 -11.78
CA CYS A 258 0.82 5.69 -10.40
C CYS A 258 1.37 6.71 -9.40
N LEU A 259 2.61 7.16 -9.58
CA LEU A 259 3.22 8.15 -8.67
C LEU A 259 2.48 9.49 -8.66
N ALA A 260 1.99 9.96 -9.81
CA ALA A 260 1.30 11.24 -9.92
C ALA A 260 -0.09 11.22 -9.27
N PHE A 261 -0.86 10.15 -9.47
CA PHE A 261 -2.28 10.13 -9.14
C PHE A 261 -2.64 9.40 -7.83
N SER A 262 -1.70 8.65 -7.23
CA SER A 262 -1.93 8.05 -5.91
C SER A 262 -1.96 9.09 -4.79
N CYS A 263 -2.73 8.79 -3.73
CA CYS A 263 -2.97 9.66 -2.59
C CYS A 263 -1.93 9.47 -1.48
N LEU A 264 -1.59 8.24 -1.12
CA LEU A 264 -0.57 7.93 -0.13
C LEU A 264 0.65 7.31 -0.80
N LEU A 265 1.81 7.89 -0.53
CA LEU A 265 3.10 7.42 -1.04
C LEU A 265 4.00 7.02 0.12
N PHE A 266 4.67 5.88 0.02
CA PHE A 266 5.56 5.32 1.03
C PHE A 266 6.93 5.03 0.43
N CYS A 267 7.99 5.55 1.05
CA CYS A 267 9.36 5.25 0.68
C CYS A 267 10.34 5.61 1.80
N THR A 268 11.62 5.27 1.67
CA THR A 268 12.65 5.82 2.56
C THR A 268 12.82 7.33 2.31
N ALA A 269 13.33 8.07 3.31
CA ALA A 269 13.59 9.51 3.14
C ALA A 269 14.47 9.80 1.90
N SER A 270 15.51 9.00 1.67
CA SER A 270 16.38 9.11 0.49
C SER A 270 15.66 8.82 -0.84
N SER A 271 14.76 7.84 -0.87
CA SER A 271 14.02 7.46 -2.08
C SER A 271 13.03 8.55 -2.53
N SER A 272 12.64 9.45 -1.64
CA SER A 272 11.70 10.54 -1.94
C SER A 272 12.18 11.48 -3.04
N ALA A 273 13.50 11.55 -3.31
CA ALA A 273 14.07 12.30 -4.43
C ALA A 273 13.46 11.92 -5.79
N LYS A 274 12.95 10.69 -5.94
CA LYS A 274 12.24 10.25 -7.17
C LYS A 274 10.94 11.01 -7.44
N LEU A 275 10.41 11.74 -6.45
CA LEU A 275 9.15 12.46 -6.52
C LEU A 275 9.28 13.92 -6.95
N HIS A 276 10.50 14.45 -7.16
CA HIS A 276 10.72 15.84 -7.57
C HIS A 276 9.95 16.22 -8.84
N MET A 277 9.85 15.29 -9.80
CA MET A 277 9.14 15.48 -11.07
C MET A 277 7.69 14.95 -11.04
N SER A 278 7.18 14.60 -9.85
CA SER A 278 5.80 14.16 -9.68
C SER A 278 4.86 15.35 -9.43
N ARG A 279 3.56 15.09 -9.33
CA ARG A 279 2.60 16.13 -8.91
C ARG A 279 2.97 16.70 -7.52
N PRO A 280 2.47 17.89 -7.14
CA PRO A 280 2.74 18.46 -5.82
C PRO A 280 2.22 17.60 -4.65
N ILE A 281 3.01 17.51 -3.58
CA ILE A 281 2.67 16.76 -2.35
C ILE A 281 2.25 17.77 -1.28
N GLN A 282 1.10 17.54 -0.64
CA GLN A 282 0.52 18.52 0.29
C GLN A 282 1.07 18.35 1.71
N LEU A 283 1.26 17.10 2.13
CA LEU A 283 1.63 16.75 3.49
C LEU A 283 2.76 15.72 3.51
N LEU A 284 3.73 15.93 4.41
CA LEU A 284 4.83 15.02 4.69
C LEU A 284 4.65 14.42 6.07
N VAL A 285 4.76 13.10 6.16
CA VAL A 285 4.85 12.36 7.42
C VAL A 285 6.21 11.68 7.45
N ILE A 286 6.95 11.86 8.54
CA ILE A 286 8.20 11.12 8.76
C ILE A 286 8.05 10.30 10.04
N ASP A 287 8.00 8.98 9.93
CA ASP A 287 8.04 8.05 11.06
C ASP A 287 9.51 7.75 11.44
N GLU A 288 9.77 7.55 12.73
CA GLU A 288 11.13 7.43 13.29
C GLU A 288 12.05 8.61 12.91
N ALA A 289 11.49 9.83 12.87
CA ALA A 289 12.17 11.04 12.44
C ALA A 289 13.41 11.41 13.29
N ALA A 290 13.47 10.94 14.54
CA ALA A 290 14.61 11.16 15.43
C ALA A 290 15.86 10.34 15.02
N GLN A 291 15.69 9.30 14.19
CA GLN A 291 16.79 8.47 13.69
C GLN A 291 17.37 8.98 12.35
N LEU A 292 16.78 10.02 11.76
CA LEU A 292 17.27 10.62 10.53
C LEU A 292 18.24 11.75 10.83
N LYS A 293 19.26 11.89 9.99
CA LYS A 293 20.07 13.11 9.94
C LYS A 293 19.20 14.23 9.40
N GLU A 294 19.53 15.46 9.77
CA GLU A 294 18.83 16.62 9.27
C GLU A 294 18.83 16.71 7.73
N CYS A 295 19.98 16.41 7.11
CA CYS A 295 20.10 16.40 5.65
C CYS A 295 19.23 15.34 4.97
N GLU A 296 18.99 14.19 5.61
CA GLU A 296 18.11 13.15 5.08
C GLU A 296 16.65 13.57 5.17
N SER A 297 16.26 14.26 6.25
CA SER A 297 14.93 14.86 6.39
C SER A 297 14.70 15.99 5.38
N ALA A 298 15.76 16.69 4.96
CA ALA A 298 15.68 17.77 3.98
C ALA A 298 15.31 17.28 2.57
N ILE A 299 15.57 16.02 2.21
CA ILE A 299 15.25 15.46 0.88
C ILE A 299 13.74 15.55 0.59
N PRO A 300 12.84 14.96 1.41
CA PRO A 300 11.40 15.06 1.15
C PRO A 300 10.85 16.48 1.41
N LEU A 301 11.51 17.30 2.23
CA LEU A 301 11.06 18.68 2.51
C LEU A 301 11.21 19.61 1.31
N GLN A 302 12.04 19.27 0.33
CA GLN A 302 12.23 20.04 -0.90
C GLN A 302 11.18 19.73 -1.97
N LEU A 303 10.22 18.83 -1.71
CA LEU A 303 9.20 18.45 -2.68
C LEU A 303 8.19 19.59 -2.89
N PRO A 304 7.75 19.83 -4.15
CA PRO A 304 6.89 20.96 -4.47
C PRO A 304 5.49 20.80 -3.85
N GLY A 305 4.92 21.94 -3.43
CA GLY A 305 3.56 22.04 -2.89
C GLY A 305 3.41 21.67 -1.42
N LEU A 306 4.50 21.33 -0.73
CA LEU A 306 4.46 20.94 0.66
C LEU A 306 4.04 22.10 1.56
N GLN A 307 2.97 21.91 2.32
CA GLN A 307 2.46 22.91 3.26
C GLN A 307 2.68 22.48 4.71
N HIS A 308 2.59 21.18 4.99
CA HIS A 308 2.65 20.66 6.35
C HIS A 308 3.56 19.46 6.47
N ALA A 309 4.30 19.39 7.58
CA ALA A 309 5.11 18.25 7.94
C ALA A 309 4.78 17.76 9.35
N ILE A 310 4.62 16.45 9.50
CA ILE A 310 4.40 15.76 10.76
C ILE A 310 5.60 14.85 10.98
N LEU A 311 6.38 15.13 12.02
CA LEU A 311 7.52 14.31 12.41
C LEU A 311 7.13 13.49 13.63
N ILE A 312 7.25 12.17 13.53
CA ILE A 312 6.97 11.23 14.60
C ILE A 312 8.28 10.58 14.99
N GLY A 313 8.65 10.64 16.27
CA GLY A 313 9.95 10.15 16.69
C GLY A 313 10.16 10.28 18.19
N ASP A 314 11.39 10.00 18.60
CA ASP A 314 11.81 10.09 19.98
C ASP A 314 13.31 10.36 20.09
N GLU A 315 13.67 11.59 20.42
CA GLU A 315 15.05 12.03 20.61
C GLU A 315 15.72 11.41 21.85
N LYS A 316 14.99 10.67 22.68
CA LYS A 316 15.54 9.89 23.80
C LYS A 316 15.95 8.47 23.41
N GLN A 317 15.68 8.05 22.18
CA GLN A 317 16.10 6.74 21.63
C GLN A 317 17.38 6.87 20.79
N LEU A 318 17.68 5.85 19.98
CA LEU A 318 18.85 5.82 19.12
C LEU A 318 18.86 7.03 18.15
N PRO A 319 19.95 7.81 18.10
CA PRO A 319 20.11 8.87 17.10
C PRO A 319 20.49 8.28 15.73
N ALA A 320 20.69 9.15 14.75
CA ALA A 320 21.20 8.74 13.45
C ALA A 320 22.62 8.13 13.56
N MET A 321 22.88 7.05 12.82
CA MET A 321 24.19 6.42 12.80
C MET A 321 25.22 7.27 12.03
N ILE A 322 26.31 7.62 12.71
CA ILE A 322 27.45 8.36 12.15
C ILE A 322 28.73 7.55 12.34
N GLN A 323 29.34 7.11 11.23
CA GLN A 323 30.58 6.32 11.26
C GLN A 323 31.82 7.18 11.52
N SER A 324 31.84 8.42 11.01
CA SER A 324 32.97 9.33 11.17
C SER A 324 32.93 9.98 12.55
N LYS A 325 33.97 9.77 13.35
CA LYS A 325 34.11 10.42 14.67
C LYS A 325 34.07 11.94 14.56
N PHE A 326 34.79 12.51 13.59
CA PHE A 326 34.78 13.95 13.33
C PHE A 326 33.36 14.48 13.03
N ALA A 327 32.59 13.77 12.21
CA ALA A 327 31.22 14.18 11.91
C ALA A 327 30.27 14.01 13.12
N SER A 328 30.52 13.01 13.96
CA SER A 328 29.78 12.83 15.22
C SER A 328 30.06 13.95 16.21
N GLU A 329 31.32 14.36 16.34
CA GLU A 329 31.74 15.49 17.19
C GLU A 329 31.17 16.82 16.66
N ALA A 330 30.99 16.95 15.35
CA ALA A 330 30.31 18.08 14.71
C ALA A 330 28.77 18.01 14.76
N ASP A 331 28.19 17.10 15.56
CA ASP A 331 26.75 16.96 15.78
C ASP A 331 25.93 16.63 14.51
N LEU A 332 26.55 15.98 13.51
CA LEU A 332 25.84 15.53 12.29
C LEU A 332 24.76 14.47 12.59
N GLY A 333 24.87 13.80 13.75
CA GLY A 333 23.91 12.82 14.23
C GLY A 333 22.59 13.44 14.70
N ARG A 334 22.55 14.75 14.96
CA ARG A 334 21.34 15.44 15.40
C ARG A 334 20.26 15.40 14.32
N SER A 335 19.07 14.98 14.73
CA SER A 335 17.92 14.94 13.84
C SER A 335 17.24 16.30 13.70
N LEU A 336 16.48 16.48 12.61
CA LEU A 336 15.58 17.62 12.48
C LEU A 336 14.55 17.66 13.63
N PHE A 337 14.09 16.49 14.07
CA PHE A 337 13.15 16.36 15.18
C PHE A 337 13.75 16.98 16.46
N GLU A 338 14.96 16.56 16.82
CA GLU A 338 15.68 17.05 18.00
C GLU A 338 15.97 18.55 17.90
N ARG A 339 16.41 19.04 16.73
CA ARG A 339 16.64 20.47 16.53
C ARG A 339 15.37 21.30 16.73
N LEU A 340 14.22 20.84 16.22
CA LEU A 340 12.95 21.54 16.40
C LEU A 340 12.51 21.55 17.87
N VAL A 341 12.72 20.45 18.60
CA VAL A 341 12.48 20.39 20.05
C VAL A 341 13.36 21.40 20.79
N PHE A 342 14.65 21.46 20.45
CA PHE A 342 15.60 22.42 21.03
C PHE A 342 15.19 23.88 20.77
N LEU A 343 14.66 24.18 19.58
CA LEU A 343 14.13 25.49 19.21
C LEU A 343 12.77 25.83 19.86
N GLY A 344 12.25 24.97 20.75
CA GLY A 344 11.02 25.22 21.50
C GLY A 344 9.72 24.83 20.78
N HIS A 345 9.79 24.06 19.68
CA HIS A 345 8.58 23.52 19.06
C HIS A 345 7.87 22.56 20.01
N LYS A 346 6.57 22.79 20.20
CA LYS A 346 5.73 21.92 21.04
C LYS A 346 5.64 20.52 20.44
N LYS A 347 5.94 19.51 21.25
CA LYS A 347 5.75 18.10 20.95
C LYS A 347 4.51 17.53 21.66
N GLN A 348 3.74 16.72 20.94
CA GLN A 348 2.58 16.01 21.47
C GLN A 348 3.04 14.65 21.99
N LEU A 349 2.97 14.44 23.30
CA LEU A 349 3.39 13.19 23.93
C LEU A 349 2.28 12.12 23.82
N LEU A 350 2.62 10.96 23.25
CA LEU A 350 1.88 9.71 23.42
C LEU A 350 2.25 9.13 24.79
N ASN A 351 1.39 9.35 25.78
CA ASN A 351 1.72 9.14 27.19
C ASN A 351 1.32 7.77 27.73
N MET A 352 0.81 6.83 26.93
CA MET A 352 0.42 5.49 27.40
C MET A 352 1.23 4.43 26.66
N GLN A 353 1.89 3.53 27.40
CA GLN A 353 2.67 2.42 26.85
C GLN A 353 1.88 1.10 26.95
N TYR A 354 2.02 0.27 25.91
CA TYR A 354 1.27 -0.98 25.73
C TYR A 354 2.19 -2.21 25.57
N ARG A 355 3.49 -2.09 25.85
CA ARG A 355 4.48 -3.12 25.51
C ARG A 355 4.98 -3.92 26.71
N MET A 356 5.26 -3.25 27.83
CA MET A 356 6.07 -3.85 28.90
C MET A 356 5.38 -3.77 30.27
N HIS A 357 5.71 -4.69 31.16
CA HIS A 357 5.20 -4.70 32.53
C HIS A 357 5.62 -3.43 33.30
N PRO A 358 4.80 -2.90 34.24
CA PRO A 358 5.12 -1.67 35.00
C PRO A 358 6.48 -1.67 35.71
N SER A 359 6.96 -2.84 36.15
CA SER A 359 8.29 -2.96 36.79
C SER A 359 9.45 -2.69 35.83
N ILE A 360 9.25 -2.88 34.52
CA ILE A 360 10.24 -2.56 33.49
C ILE A 360 10.12 -1.08 33.09
N SER A 361 8.89 -0.58 32.91
CA SER A 361 8.65 0.78 32.39
C SER A 361 9.03 1.87 33.38
N ILE A 362 9.01 1.60 34.69
CA ILE A 362 9.24 2.60 35.73
C ILE A 362 10.61 3.27 35.64
N PHE A 363 11.68 2.51 35.37
CA PHE A 363 13.03 3.07 35.28
C PHE A 363 13.17 4.00 34.07
N PRO A 364 12.88 3.58 32.81
CA PRO A 364 12.95 4.49 31.66
C PRO A 364 12.03 5.70 31.80
N ASN A 365 10.82 5.52 32.36
CA ASN A 365 9.87 6.61 32.56
C ASN A 365 10.41 7.68 33.51
N ARG A 366 11.02 7.26 34.63
CA ARG A 366 11.64 8.17 35.58
C ARG A 366 12.83 8.90 34.97
N GLU A 367 13.74 8.16 34.32
CA GLU A 367 15.03 8.67 33.86
C GLU A 367 14.89 9.59 32.63
N PHE A 368 14.06 9.21 31.65
CA PHE A 368 14.04 9.89 30.35
C PHE A 368 12.77 10.70 30.09
N TYR A 369 11.67 10.38 30.76
CA TYR A 369 10.34 10.94 30.46
C TYR A 369 9.70 11.69 31.64
N GLY A 370 10.39 11.84 32.76
CA GLY A 370 9.94 12.62 33.91
C GLY A 370 8.61 12.13 34.50
N MET A 371 8.42 10.81 34.56
CA MET A 371 7.20 10.17 35.09
C MET A 371 5.91 10.50 34.31
N LYS A 372 6.02 10.93 33.05
CA LYS A 372 4.85 11.30 32.22
C LYS A 372 4.21 10.13 31.48
N ILE A 373 4.80 8.94 31.52
CA ILE A 373 4.28 7.74 30.84
C ILE A 373 3.39 6.94 31.80
N LEU A 374 2.27 6.44 31.29
CA LEU A 374 1.29 5.60 31.94
C LEU A 374 1.34 4.19 31.36
N ASP A 375 1.09 3.19 32.20
CA ASP A 375 0.97 1.80 31.75
C ASP A 375 -0.48 1.47 31.39
N ALA A 376 -0.71 0.95 30.19
CA ALA A 376 -2.04 0.51 29.77
C ALA A 376 -2.56 -0.66 30.62
N PRO A 377 -3.90 -0.83 30.76
CA PRO A 377 -4.47 -2.00 31.43
C PRO A 377 -4.01 -3.33 30.82
N SER A 378 -3.72 -3.35 29.52
CA SER A 378 -3.28 -4.54 28.77
C SER A 378 -1.91 -5.09 29.19
N VAL A 379 -1.08 -4.30 29.88
CA VAL A 379 0.24 -4.76 30.37
C VAL A 379 0.22 -5.12 31.86
N ARG A 380 -0.94 -5.00 32.51
CA ARG A 380 -1.16 -5.33 33.93
C ARG A 380 -1.86 -6.67 34.13
N VAL A 381 -2.13 -7.40 33.05
CA VAL A 381 -2.80 -8.71 33.09
C VAL A 381 -1.79 -9.82 33.38
N ARG A 382 -2.26 -10.92 33.99
CA ARG A 382 -1.46 -12.09 34.40
C ARG A 382 -0.56 -12.69 33.32
N SER A 383 -0.84 -12.48 32.03
CA SER A 383 0.05 -12.94 30.96
C SER A 383 1.43 -12.28 30.98
N HIS A 384 1.56 -11.10 31.62
CA HIS A 384 2.83 -10.41 31.86
C HIS A 384 3.52 -10.83 33.18
N GLU A 385 2.91 -11.76 33.92
CA GLU A 385 3.38 -12.30 35.21
C GLU A 385 3.71 -13.81 35.10
N ARG A 386 4.06 -14.29 33.90
CA ARG A 386 4.43 -15.70 33.70
C ARG A 386 5.76 -15.99 34.40
N ASN A 387 5.72 -16.87 35.39
CA ASN A 387 6.92 -17.39 36.05
C ASN A 387 7.34 -18.70 35.36
N PHE A 388 8.29 -18.61 34.43
CA PHE A 388 8.86 -19.79 33.77
C PHE A 388 9.88 -20.51 34.66
N LEU A 389 10.48 -19.77 35.59
CA LEU A 389 11.43 -20.28 36.57
C LEU A 389 10.87 -20.07 37.99
N PRO A 390 11.12 -21.00 38.92
CA PRO A 390 10.44 -21.05 40.22
C PRO A 390 10.88 -19.97 41.22
N GLU A 391 12.02 -19.31 40.99
CA GLU A 391 12.57 -18.35 41.95
C GLU A 391 12.17 -16.90 41.65
N LYS A 392 12.03 -16.09 42.71
CA LYS A 392 11.64 -14.67 42.61
C LYS A 392 12.62 -13.81 41.81
N MET A 393 13.88 -14.24 41.70
CA MET A 393 14.91 -13.55 40.89
C MET A 393 14.67 -13.67 39.38
N TYR A 394 13.70 -14.46 38.94
CA TYR A 394 13.31 -14.60 37.54
C TYR A 394 11.96 -13.93 37.24
N GLY A 395 11.62 -12.90 38.02
CA GLY A 395 10.46 -12.05 37.76
C GLY A 395 10.57 -11.27 36.43
N PRO A 396 9.59 -10.40 36.13
CA PRO A 396 9.52 -9.68 34.85
C PRO A 396 10.71 -8.76 34.56
N TYR A 397 11.50 -8.41 35.58
CA TYR A 397 12.74 -7.66 35.44
C TYR A 397 13.71 -8.08 36.55
N SER A 398 14.94 -8.41 36.18
CA SER A 398 16.01 -8.73 37.14
C SER A 398 17.37 -8.46 36.51
N PHE A 399 18.33 -8.10 37.35
CA PHE A 399 19.72 -7.91 36.98
C PHE A 399 20.54 -9.03 37.62
N ILE A 400 21.12 -9.91 36.79
CA ILE A 400 21.94 -11.04 37.24
C ILE A 400 23.40 -10.64 37.09
N ASN A 401 24.09 -10.49 38.23
CA ASN A 401 25.50 -10.15 38.23
C ASN A 401 26.36 -11.39 37.88
N VAL A 402 27.07 -11.35 36.75
CA VAL A 402 28.00 -12.41 36.31
C VAL A 402 29.44 -11.99 36.64
N ALA A 403 29.81 -12.12 37.92
CA ALA A 403 31.04 -11.54 38.48
C ALA A 403 32.35 -11.97 37.79
N TYR A 404 32.39 -13.15 37.17
CA TYR A 404 33.59 -13.70 36.53
C TYR A 404 33.60 -13.55 35.00
N GLY A 405 32.60 -12.86 34.44
CA GLY A 405 32.55 -12.56 33.02
C GLY A 405 33.68 -11.62 32.60
N ARG A 406 34.30 -11.91 31.46
CA ARG A 406 35.32 -11.05 30.85
C ARG A 406 35.03 -10.90 29.37
N GLU A 407 35.09 -9.65 28.90
CA GLU A 407 34.98 -9.32 27.49
C GLU A 407 36.21 -9.84 26.73
N GLN A 408 35.95 -10.48 25.59
CA GLN A 408 36.94 -11.05 24.68
C GLN A 408 36.65 -10.54 23.27
N PHE A 409 37.68 -10.17 22.53
CA PHE A 409 37.57 -9.80 21.13
C PHE A 409 37.82 -11.04 20.24
N GLY A 410 36.92 -11.30 19.29
CA GLY A 410 37.13 -12.32 18.27
C GLY A 410 38.09 -11.86 17.18
N GLN A 411 38.17 -12.60 16.06
CA GLN A 411 38.92 -12.17 14.85
C GLN A 411 38.27 -10.98 14.09
N GLY A 412 37.38 -10.21 14.73
CA GLY A 412 36.68 -9.07 14.14
C GLY A 412 36.43 -7.96 15.16
N TYR A 413 35.67 -6.94 14.76
CA TYR A 413 35.40 -5.75 15.58
C TYR A 413 34.30 -5.93 16.65
N SER A 414 33.79 -7.15 16.85
CA SER A 414 32.74 -7.45 17.84
C SER A 414 33.35 -8.13 19.06
N SER A 415 32.84 -7.78 20.24
CA SER A 415 33.19 -8.43 21.51
C SER A 415 32.23 -9.58 21.85
N LYS A 416 32.66 -10.44 22.79
CA LYS A 416 31.87 -11.53 23.38
C LYS A 416 32.29 -11.77 24.83
N ASN A 417 31.40 -12.30 25.67
CA ASN A 417 31.71 -12.74 27.03
C ASN A 417 31.22 -14.18 27.23
N VAL A 418 32.15 -15.15 27.31
CA VAL A 418 31.80 -16.58 27.32
C VAL A 418 31.06 -16.99 28.59
N VAL A 419 31.37 -16.36 29.73
CA VAL A 419 30.70 -16.68 31.00
C VAL A 419 29.25 -16.18 31.00
N GLU A 420 29.02 -14.98 30.46
CA GLU A 420 27.65 -14.48 30.25
C GLU A 420 26.86 -15.40 29.30
N VAL A 421 27.50 -15.90 28.22
CA VAL A 421 26.87 -16.86 27.30
C VAL A 421 26.46 -18.14 28.03
N SER A 422 27.30 -18.69 28.91
CA SER A 422 26.95 -19.87 29.70
C SER A 422 25.74 -19.62 30.61
N VAL A 423 25.69 -18.48 31.30
CA VAL A 423 24.55 -18.11 32.15
C VAL A 423 23.28 -17.92 31.31
N VAL A 424 23.36 -17.26 30.16
CA VAL A 424 22.21 -17.09 29.25
C VAL A 424 21.69 -18.45 28.75
N ALA A 425 22.59 -19.40 28.44
CA ALA A 425 22.22 -20.74 28.00
C ALA A 425 21.56 -21.60 29.09
N GLU A 426 21.77 -21.30 30.38
CA GLU A 426 21.06 -21.95 31.48
C GLU A 426 19.66 -21.35 31.72
N ILE A 427 19.45 -20.08 31.34
CA ILE A 427 18.18 -19.36 31.52
C ILE A 427 17.18 -19.65 30.38
N VAL A 428 17.67 -19.77 29.14
CA VAL A 428 16.89 -20.01 27.91
C VAL A 428 16.63 -21.49 27.74
#